data_AF-A0A1H1ZBI3-F1
#
_entry.id   AF-A0A1H1ZBI3-F1
#
_cell.length_a   1.000
_cell.length_b   1.000
_cell.length_c   1.000
_cell.angle_alpha   90.00
_cell.angle_beta   90.00
_cell.angle_gamma   90.00
#
_symmetry.space_group_name_H-M   'P 1'
#
loop_
_entity.id
_entity.type
_entity.pdbx_description
1 polymer ?
#
loop_
_entity_poly.entity_id
_entity_poly.type
_entity_poly.pdbx_seq_one_letter_code
_entity_poly.pdbx_strand_id
1 'polypeptide(L)'
;METLPQRLLVEVRHRYGVNAVDTEAIHGGSASKLWRLDSEPAVVLRLSQYYGLQDQQRSCRIAAELARSVAEVIPAIVGSDGESVFVWNGRPITLWPFVQGRSLDRQNRDELRRAGDLLARLHRASSGPTGRASGRLVVRITGRGCRGQRSGATASWAARPPATRAA
;
A
#
# COMPACT_ATOMS: atom_id res chain seq x y z
N MET A 1 -2.23 -3.26 24.94
CA MET A 1 -1.94 -3.91 23.66
C MET A 1 -3.22 -4.00 22.86
N GLU A 2 -3.22 -3.62 21.59
CA GLU A 2 -4.42 -3.77 20.76
C GLU A 2 -4.49 -5.19 20.22
N THR A 3 -5.40 -5.98 20.76
CA THR A 3 -5.62 -7.38 20.37
C THR A 3 -6.36 -7.46 19.04
N LEU A 4 -5.95 -8.39 18.18
CA LEU A 4 -6.65 -8.64 16.92
C LEU A 4 -8.05 -9.22 17.23
N PRO A 5 -9.13 -8.64 16.67
CA PRO A 5 -10.48 -9.13 16.93
C PRO A 5 -10.67 -10.58 16.44
N GLN A 6 -11.18 -11.46 17.30
CA GLN A 6 -11.37 -12.89 16.97
C GLN A 6 -12.25 -13.11 15.73
N ARG A 7 -13.28 -12.29 15.53
CA ARG A 7 -14.11 -12.37 14.32
C ARG A 7 -13.31 -12.08 13.04
N LEU A 8 -12.36 -11.16 13.09
CA LEU A 8 -11.49 -10.87 11.94
C LEU A 8 -10.55 -12.05 11.65
N LEU A 9 -10.04 -12.74 12.66
CA LEU A 9 -9.25 -13.96 12.48
C LEU A 9 -10.05 -15.07 11.77
N VAL A 10 -11.32 -15.25 12.14
CA VAL A 10 -12.20 -16.23 11.47
C VAL A 10 -12.38 -15.91 9.99
N GLU A 11 -12.62 -14.64 9.64
CA GLU A 11 -12.73 -14.19 8.24
C GLU A 11 -11.43 -14.45 7.47
N VAL A 12 -10.29 -14.12 8.08
CA VAL A 12 -8.96 -14.33 7.49
C VAL A 12 -8.71 -15.82 7.22
N ARG A 13 -9.04 -16.68 8.18
CA ARG A 13 -8.93 -18.14 8.02
C ARG A 13 -9.81 -18.63 6.88
N HIS A 14 -11.08 -18.24 6.86
CA HIS A 14 -12.04 -18.69 5.84
C HIS A 14 -11.61 -18.26 4.43
N ARG A 15 -11.13 -17.02 4.30
CA ARG A 15 -10.82 -16.41 3.02
C ARG A 15 -9.44 -16.78 2.47
N TYR A 16 -8.43 -16.86 3.33
CA TYR A 16 -7.04 -17.06 2.92
C TYR A 16 -6.46 -18.42 3.32
N GLY A 17 -7.21 -19.24 4.06
CA GLY A 17 -6.71 -20.51 4.58
C GLY A 17 -5.66 -20.35 5.69
N VAL A 18 -5.49 -19.15 6.24
CA VAL A 18 -4.47 -18.84 7.25
C VAL A 18 -4.95 -19.32 8.63
N ASN A 19 -4.29 -20.33 9.17
CA ASN A 19 -4.51 -20.84 10.53
C ASN A 19 -3.45 -20.27 11.47
N ALA A 20 -3.76 -19.11 12.08
CA ALA A 20 -2.86 -18.46 13.02
C ALA A 20 -2.94 -19.13 14.41
N VAL A 21 -1.79 -19.51 14.95
CA VAL A 21 -1.65 -20.04 16.33
C VAL A 21 -1.53 -18.89 17.33
N ASP A 22 -0.84 -17.81 16.94
CA ASP A 22 -0.68 -16.60 17.74
C ASP A 22 -0.70 -15.34 16.87
N THR A 23 -0.83 -14.17 17.51
CA THR A 23 -0.84 -12.87 16.85
C THR A 23 -0.02 -11.84 17.61
N GLU A 24 0.85 -11.14 16.90
CA GLU A 24 1.71 -10.09 17.46
C GLU A 24 1.40 -8.74 16.80
N ALA A 25 1.10 -7.71 17.58
CA ALA A 25 0.91 -6.36 17.03
C ALA A 25 2.25 -5.78 16.56
N ILE A 26 2.31 -5.30 15.31
CA ILE A 26 3.51 -4.66 14.76
C ILE A 26 3.38 -3.14 14.91
N HIS A 27 4.38 -2.51 15.52
CA HIS A 27 4.42 -1.07 15.74
C HIS A 27 5.33 -0.35 14.73
N GLY A 28 5.16 0.96 14.59
CA GLY A 28 6.04 1.82 13.76
C GLY A 28 5.37 2.48 12.54
N GLY A 29 4.10 2.18 12.27
CA GLY A 29 3.31 2.82 11.21
C GLY A 29 2.12 3.61 11.75
N SER A 30 1.83 4.77 11.17
CA SER A 30 0.64 5.57 11.50
C SER A 30 -0.56 5.30 10.60
N ALA A 31 -0.32 4.85 9.36
CA ALA A 31 -1.37 4.75 8.35
C ALA A 31 -2.25 3.49 8.44
N SER A 32 -1.86 2.50 9.25
CA SER A 32 -2.52 1.20 9.33
C SER A 32 -2.24 0.55 10.68
N LYS A 33 -3.14 -0.33 11.10
CA LYS A 33 -2.86 -1.27 12.19
C LYS A 33 -2.34 -2.56 11.57
N LEU A 34 -1.27 -3.11 12.15
CA LEU A 34 -0.55 -4.26 11.62
C LEU A 34 -0.46 -5.35 12.69
N TRP A 35 -0.66 -6.59 12.28
CA TRP A 35 -0.43 -7.76 13.12
C TRP A 35 0.33 -8.83 12.33
N ARG A 36 1.37 -9.42 12.93
CA ARG A 36 1.93 -10.69 12.48
C ARG A 36 1.00 -11.80 12.94
N LEU A 37 0.66 -12.71 12.03
CA LEU A 37 -0.10 -13.92 12.31
C LEU A 37 0.86 -15.10 12.20
N ASP A 38 1.14 -15.74 13.34
CA ASP A 38 2.05 -16.87 13.42
C ASP A 38 1.33 -18.11 12.89
N SER A 39 1.58 -18.39 11.63
CA SER A 39 0.99 -19.45 10.80
C SER A 39 2.09 -20.03 9.90
N GLU A 40 1.79 -21.09 9.15
CA GLU A 40 2.72 -21.67 8.19
C GLU A 40 2.21 -21.48 6.75
N PRO A 41 2.79 -20.56 5.95
CA PRO A 41 3.83 -19.59 6.31
C PRO A 41 3.28 -18.39 7.10
N ALA A 42 4.15 -17.68 7.84
CA ALA A 42 3.74 -16.51 8.62
C ALA A 42 3.31 -15.35 7.70
N VAL A 43 2.31 -14.59 8.15
CA VAL A 43 1.73 -13.49 7.35
C VAL A 43 1.55 -12.23 8.19
N VAL A 44 1.40 -11.09 7.52
CA VAL A 44 1.05 -9.81 8.12
C VAL A 44 -0.34 -9.41 7.66
N LEU A 45 -1.22 -9.20 8.64
CA LEU A 45 -2.50 -8.55 8.43
C LEU A 45 -2.32 -7.04 8.53
N ARG A 46 -2.79 -6.32 7.50
CA ARG A 46 -2.86 -4.87 7.49
C ARG A 46 -4.29 -4.39 7.43
N LEU A 47 -4.70 -3.63 8.43
CA LEU A 47 -5.98 -2.94 8.51
C LEU A 47 -5.79 -1.44 8.27
N SER A 48 -6.26 -0.96 7.12
CA SER A 48 -6.13 0.44 6.70
C SER A 48 -6.86 1.38 7.67
N GLN A 49 -6.24 2.50 8.04
CA GLN A 49 -6.89 3.56 8.83
C GLN A 49 -7.45 4.69 7.95
N TYR A 50 -6.73 5.05 6.88
CA TYR A 50 -7.02 6.25 6.10
C TYR A 50 -7.36 5.99 4.63
N TYR A 51 -6.89 4.88 4.07
CA TYR A 51 -7.07 4.59 2.65
C TYR A 51 -8.31 3.76 2.41
N GLY A 52 -9.07 4.13 1.37
CA GLY A 52 -10.27 3.43 0.95
C GLY A 52 -9.98 2.12 0.20
N LEU A 53 -11.04 1.38 -0.13
CA LEU A 53 -10.95 0.10 -0.81
C LEU A 53 -10.22 0.20 -2.16
N GLN A 54 -10.58 1.19 -2.97
CA GLN A 54 -10.00 1.38 -4.31
C GLN A 54 -8.49 1.68 -4.25
N ASP A 55 -8.04 2.45 -3.26
CA ASP A 55 -6.63 2.77 -3.06
C ASP A 55 -5.83 1.50 -2.71
N GLN A 56 -6.37 0.66 -1.82
CA GLN A 56 -5.74 -0.61 -1.45
C GLN A 56 -5.71 -1.58 -2.63
N GLN A 57 -6.82 -1.72 -3.37
CA GLN A 57 -6.86 -2.55 -4.58
C GLN A 57 -5.83 -2.10 -5.62
N ARG A 58 -5.69 -0.78 -5.82
CA ARG A 58 -4.66 -0.23 -6.70
C ARG A 58 -3.26 -0.54 -6.18
N SER A 59 -3.00 -0.35 -4.89
CA SER A 59 -1.72 -0.67 -4.26
C SER A 59 -1.33 -2.15 -4.42
N CYS A 60 -2.27 -3.07 -4.20
CA CYS A 60 -2.03 -4.51 -4.34
C CYS A 60 -1.76 -4.90 -5.81
N ARG A 61 -2.49 -4.33 -6.77
CA ARG A 61 -2.20 -4.53 -8.20
C ARG A 61 -0.82 -4.06 -8.60
N ILE A 62 -0.42 -2.86 -8.18
CA ILE A 62 0.93 -2.32 -8.45
C ILE A 62 2.00 -3.23 -7.85
N ALA A 63 1.83 -3.68 -6.60
CA ALA A 63 2.77 -4.60 -5.96
C ALA A 63 2.88 -5.93 -6.72
N ALA A 64 1.75 -6.52 -7.12
CA ALA A 64 1.72 -7.74 -7.92
C ALA A 64 2.38 -7.57 -9.29
N GLU A 65 2.16 -6.44 -9.96
CA GLU A 65 2.79 -6.14 -11.25
C GLU A 65 4.30 -6.01 -11.13
N LEU A 66 4.78 -5.27 -10.12
CA LEU A 66 6.20 -5.02 -9.88
C LEU A 66 6.94 -6.30 -9.46
N ALA A 67 6.31 -7.15 -8.65
CA ALA A 67 6.87 -8.43 -8.20
C ALA A 67 7.28 -9.37 -9.35
N ARG A 68 6.71 -9.20 -10.55
CA ARG A 68 7.09 -9.96 -11.76
C ARG A 68 8.47 -9.59 -12.31
N SER A 69 9.04 -8.46 -11.88
CA SER A 69 10.28 -7.90 -12.42
C SER A 69 11.30 -7.48 -11.35
N VAL A 70 10.84 -7.27 -10.11
CA VAL A 70 11.66 -6.87 -8.98
C VAL A 70 11.42 -7.87 -7.84
N ALA A 71 12.39 -8.76 -7.62
CA ALA A 71 12.28 -9.88 -6.68
C ALA A 71 12.09 -9.43 -5.22
N GLU A 72 12.53 -8.22 -4.87
CA GLU A 72 12.37 -7.63 -3.55
C GLU A 72 10.93 -7.13 -3.28
N VAL A 73 10.07 -7.09 -4.29
CA VAL A 73 8.67 -6.70 -4.11
C VAL A 73 7.84 -7.91 -3.71
N ILE A 74 7.19 -7.79 -2.57
CA ILE A 74 6.33 -8.83 -2.02
C ILE A 74 4.88 -8.49 -2.42
N PRO A 75 4.19 -9.33 -3.21
CA PRO A 75 2.78 -9.12 -3.52
C PRO A 75 1.89 -9.46 -2.31
N ALA A 76 0.71 -8.86 -2.27
CA ALA A 76 -0.32 -9.25 -1.31
C ALA A 76 -0.82 -10.66 -1.61
N ILE A 77 -1.21 -11.39 -0.56
CA ILE A 77 -1.85 -12.71 -0.68
C ILE A 77 -3.24 -12.51 -1.29
N VAL A 78 -3.56 -13.35 -2.27
CA VAL A 78 -4.88 -13.39 -2.92
C VAL A 78 -5.75 -14.41 -2.20
N GLY A 79 -6.99 -14.02 -1.87
CA GLY A 79 -7.95 -14.91 -1.21
C GLY A 79 -8.49 -15.98 -2.16
N SER A 80 -9.25 -16.93 -1.61
CA SER A 80 -9.92 -18.00 -2.37
C SER A 80 -10.95 -17.48 -3.38
N ASP A 81 -11.39 -16.23 -3.24
CA ASP A 81 -12.29 -15.54 -4.16
C ASP A 81 -11.56 -14.74 -5.26
N GLY A 82 -10.23 -14.83 -5.34
CA GLY A 82 -9.42 -14.14 -6.35
C GLY A 82 -9.09 -12.68 -6.00
N GLU A 83 -9.52 -12.17 -4.84
CA GLU A 83 -9.32 -10.79 -4.44
C GLU A 83 -8.28 -10.66 -3.32
N SER A 84 -7.36 -9.69 -3.45
CA SER A 84 -6.29 -9.42 -2.47
C SER A 84 -6.71 -8.46 -1.34
N VAL A 85 -7.88 -7.85 -1.46
CA VAL A 85 -8.41 -6.86 -0.51
C VAL A 85 -9.86 -7.18 -0.19
N PHE A 86 -10.24 -7.12 1.08
CA PHE A 86 -11.64 -7.17 1.50
C PHE A 86 -11.93 -6.10 2.55
N VAL A 87 -13.22 -5.83 2.82
CA VAL A 87 -13.63 -4.83 3.79
C VAL A 87 -14.09 -5.50 5.08
N TRP A 88 -13.56 -5.04 6.20
CA TRP A 88 -13.99 -5.44 7.54
C TRP A 88 -14.38 -4.19 8.34
N ASN A 89 -15.64 -4.13 8.80
CA ASN A 89 -16.19 -2.96 9.50
C ASN A 89 -15.92 -1.62 8.79
N GLY A 90 -16.17 -1.58 7.48
CA GLY A 90 -15.97 -0.39 6.65
C GLY A 90 -14.50 -0.05 6.33
N ARG A 91 -13.54 -0.88 6.77
CA ARG A 91 -12.11 -0.63 6.59
C ARG A 91 -11.45 -1.72 5.75
N PRO A 92 -10.64 -1.36 4.75
CA PRO A 92 -9.93 -2.35 3.94
C PRO A 92 -8.88 -3.14 4.73
N ILE A 93 -8.84 -4.45 4.48
CA ILE A 93 -7.85 -5.40 4.96
C ILE A 93 -7.04 -5.92 3.77
N THR A 94 -5.74 -6.10 3.99
CA THR A 94 -4.83 -6.82 3.08
C THR A 94 -3.94 -7.77 3.87
N LEU A 95 -3.56 -8.88 3.25
CA LEU A 95 -2.60 -9.84 3.81
C LEU A 95 -1.33 -9.87 2.98
N TRP A 96 -0.18 -10.00 3.66
CA TRP A 96 1.13 -10.01 3.03
C TRP A 96 1.97 -11.14 3.63
N PRO A 97 2.81 -11.83 2.85
CA PRO A 97 3.84 -12.69 3.42
C PRO A 97 4.67 -11.94 4.46
N PHE A 98 4.90 -12.56 5.62
CA PHE A 98 5.82 -11.99 6.60
C PHE A 98 7.26 -12.22 6.13
N VAL A 99 8.04 -11.15 6.06
CA VAL A 99 9.47 -11.21 5.75
C VAL A 99 10.24 -10.66 6.93
N GLN A 100 11.10 -11.50 7.50
CA GLN A 100 12.00 -11.07 8.54
C GLN A 100 12.98 -10.05 7.97
N GLY A 101 13.01 -8.87 8.60
CA GLY A 101 13.86 -7.77 8.18
C GLY A 101 14.32 -6.95 9.36
N ARG A 102 15.22 -6.01 9.07
CA ARG A 102 15.67 -5.01 10.02
C ARG A 102 15.47 -3.62 9.45
N SER A 103 15.34 -2.64 10.34
CA SER A 103 15.35 -1.24 9.95
C SER A 103 16.65 -0.90 9.22
N LEU A 104 16.51 -0.10 8.16
CA LEU A 104 17.63 0.50 7.44
C LEU A 104 18.43 1.39 8.40
N ASP A 105 19.74 1.17 8.50
CA ASP A 105 20.62 2.09 9.20
C ASP A 105 20.90 3.32 8.33
N ARG A 106 20.41 4.48 8.76
CA ARG A 106 20.56 5.74 8.03
C ARG A 106 21.97 6.32 8.08
N GLN A 107 22.83 5.82 8.96
CA GLN A 107 24.25 6.23 9.01
C GLN A 107 25.14 5.33 8.14
N ASN A 108 24.64 4.16 7.75
CA ASN A 108 25.37 3.24 6.88
C ASN A 108 25.21 3.61 5.39
N ARG A 109 26.27 4.15 4.79
CA ARG A 109 26.27 4.58 3.38
C ARG A 109 26.02 3.45 2.38
N ASP A 110 26.45 2.23 2.68
CA ASP A 110 26.26 1.11 1.77
C ASP A 110 24.81 0.62 1.75
N GLU A 111 24.14 0.68 2.90
CA GLU A 111 22.70 0.43 2.99
C GLU A 111 21.88 1.46 2.22
N LEU A 112 22.22 2.74 2.36
CA LEU A 112 21.58 3.82 1.60
C LEU A 112 21.77 3.62 0.09
N ARG A 113 22.96 3.22 -0.36
CA ARG A 113 23.22 2.93 -1.77
C ARG A 113 22.34 1.79 -2.28
N ARG A 114 22.30 0.65 -1.57
CA ARG A 114 21.44 -0.50 -1.93
C ARG A 114 19.95 -0.11 -1.98
N ALA A 115 19.48 0.70 -1.03
CA ALA A 115 18.11 1.20 -1.04
C ALA A 115 17.83 2.11 -2.25
N GLY A 116 18.78 2.98 -2.60
CA GLY A 116 18.71 3.80 -3.81
C GLY A 116 18.66 2.99 -5.10
N ASP A 117 19.48 1.94 -5.20
CA ASP A 117 19.51 1.03 -6.35
C ASP A 117 18.20 0.25 -6.50
N LEU A 118 17.61 -0.21 -5.39
CA LEU A 118 16.29 -0.81 -5.38
C LEU A 118 15.22 0.19 -5.84
N LEU A 119 15.22 1.41 -5.31
CA LEU A 119 14.28 2.45 -5.73
C LEU A 119 14.40 2.76 -7.23
N ALA A 120 15.62 2.84 -7.76
CA ALA A 120 15.85 3.06 -9.19
C ALA A 120 15.31 1.90 -10.05
N ARG A 121 15.46 0.64 -9.60
CA ARG A 121 14.85 -0.53 -10.27
C ARG A 121 13.33 -0.46 -10.25
N LEU A 122 12.72 -0.09 -9.12
CA LEU A 122 11.27 0.10 -9.01
C LEU A 122 10.75 1.17 -9.99
N HIS A 123 11.42 2.32 -10.09
CA HIS A 123 11.05 3.36 -11.04
C HIS A 123 11.11 2.87 -12.50
N ARG A 124 12.18 2.15 -12.87
CA ARG A 124 12.31 1.57 -14.22
C ARG A 124 11.20 0.56 -14.51
N ALA A 125 10.91 -0.34 -13.57
CA ALA A 125 9.84 -1.32 -13.70
C ALA A 125 8.46 -0.65 -13.87
N SER A 126 8.21 0.44 -13.14
CA SER A 126 6.94 1.19 -13.21
C SER A 126 6.75 1.99 -14.52
N SER A 127 7.84 2.27 -15.24
CA SER A 127 7.83 3.05 -16.49
C SER A 127 7.71 2.19 -17.76
N GLY A 128 7.62 0.85 -17.62
CA GLY A 128 7.53 -0.08 -18.75
C GLY A 128 6.25 0.09 -19.60
N PRO A 129 6.19 -0.50 -20.81
CA PRO A 129 5.11 -0.29 -21.79
C PRO A 129 3.70 -0.70 -21.31
N THR A 130 3.58 -1.43 -20.19
CA THR A 130 2.31 -1.76 -19.54
C THR A 130 1.82 -0.69 -18.56
N GLY A 131 2.64 0.33 -18.23
CA GLY A 131 2.33 1.42 -17.30
C GLY A 131 1.42 2.53 -17.87
N ARG A 132 0.69 2.26 -18.95
CA ARG A 132 -0.24 3.22 -19.56
C ARG A 132 -1.66 3.08 -19.00
N ALA A 133 -1.79 3.11 -17.68
CA ALA A 133 -3.00 3.62 -17.04
C ALA A 133 -2.82 5.13 -16.86
N SER A 134 -3.48 5.88 -17.73
CA SER A 134 -3.52 7.35 -17.79
C SER A 134 -3.62 8.00 -16.42
N GLY A 135 -2.53 8.66 -16.00
CA GLY A 135 -2.42 9.34 -14.72
C GLY A 135 -1.04 9.96 -14.63
N ARG A 136 -0.79 10.97 -15.48
CA ARG A 136 0.47 11.70 -15.55
C ARG A 136 0.73 12.39 -14.19
N LEU A 137 1.46 11.73 -13.30
CA LEU A 137 1.94 12.32 -12.06
C LEU A 137 3.08 13.29 -12.41
N VAL A 138 2.73 14.52 -12.78
CA VAL A 138 3.70 15.62 -12.90
C VAL A 138 3.98 16.10 -11.47
N VAL A 139 4.98 15.51 -10.81
CA VAL A 139 5.53 16.09 -9.58
C VAL A 139 6.37 17.28 -9.98
N ARG A 140 5.75 18.47 -10.00
CA ARG A 140 6.46 19.74 -10.16
C ARG A 140 7.01 20.14 -8.79
N ILE A 141 8.28 19.82 -8.54
CA ILE A 141 8.99 20.32 -7.37
C ILE A 141 9.34 21.78 -7.64
N THR A 142 8.51 22.72 -7.17
CA THR A 142 8.92 24.13 -7.05
C THR A 142 9.56 24.33 -5.68
N GLY A 143 10.89 24.28 -5.64
CA GLY A 143 11.66 24.77 -4.51
C GLY A 143 11.92 26.27 -4.63
N ARG A 144 11.42 27.04 -3.66
CA ARG A 144 11.91 28.35 -3.14
C ARG A 144 10.97 28.66 -1.96
N GLY A 145 11.41 28.70 -0.71
CA GLY A 145 12.48 29.57 -0.21
C GLY A 145 11.83 30.78 0.45
N CYS A 146 11.66 30.71 1.77
CA CYS A 146 11.60 31.78 2.77
C CYS A 146 10.80 33.09 2.54
N ARG A 147 10.02 33.41 3.60
CA ARG A 147 9.53 34.72 4.08
C ARG A 147 8.43 35.44 3.30
N GLY A 148 7.33 35.64 4.03
CA GLY A 148 6.72 36.97 4.14
C GLY A 148 5.41 37.17 3.39
N GLN A 149 4.41 37.55 4.18
CA GLN A 149 3.21 38.31 3.81
C GLN A 149 1.93 37.55 3.43
N ARG A 150 0.86 38.14 3.97
CA ARG A 150 -0.55 37.78 3.93
C ARG A 150 -1.08 37.85 2.50
N SER A 151 -2.03 36.97 2.18
CA SER A 151 -3.39 37.32 1.71
C SER A 151 -4.01 36.09 1.04
N GLY A 152 -5.31 35.89 1.27
CA GLY A 152 -6.03 34.66 0.97
C GLY A 152 -6.08 34.27 -0.51
N ALA A 153 -6.22 32.97 -0.74
CA ALA A 153 -6.62 32.41 -2.02
C ALA A 153 -7.76 31.42 -1.78
N THR A 154 -8.95 31.79 -2.26
CA THR A 154 -10.12 30.92 -2.41
C THR A 154 -9.92 30.04 -3.65
N ALA A 155 -10.05 28.73 -3.49
CA ALA A 155 -10.09 27.80 -4.62
C ALA A 155 -11.57 27.59 -5.04
N SER A 156 -11.91 28.09 -6.22
CA SER A 156 -13.18 27.83 -6.90
C SER A 156 -13.08 26.52 -7.70
N TRP A 157 -14.12 25.68 -7.61
CA TRP A 157 -14.28 24.48 -8.42
C TRP A 157 -15.41 24.72 -9.44
N ALA A 158 -15.09 24.64 -10.73
CA ALA A 158 -16.09 24.56 -11.79
C ALA A 158 -16.09 23.15 -12.39
N ALA A 159 -17.16 22.40 -12.14
CA ALA A 159 -17.42 21.12 -12.79
C ALA A 159 -17.93 21.37 -14.22
N ARG A 160 -17.35 20.69 -15.21
CA ARG A 160 -17.91 20.62 -16.57
C ARG A 160 -19.06 19.62 -16.58
N PRO A 161 -20.25 19.97 -17.13
CA PRO A 161 -21.32 19.00 -17.33
C PRO A 161 -21.02 18.04 -18.50
N PRO A 162 -21.56 16.82 -18.48
CA PRO A 162 -21.35 15.83 -19.54
C PRO A 162 -22.11 16.20 -20.82
N ALA A 163 -21.51 15.85 -21.96
CA ALA A 163 -22.06 16.04 -23.29
C ALA A 163 -23.28 15.15 -23.52
N THR A 164 -24.42 15.78 -23.83
CA THR A 164 -25.63 15.10 -24.30
C THR A 164 -25.39 14.54 -25.69
N ARG A 165 -25.62 13.23 -25.86
CA ARG A 165 -25.61 12.54 -27.15
C ARG A 165 -27.06 12.58 -27.66
N ALA A 166 -27.32 13.32 -28.73
CA ALA A 166 -28.58 13.23 -29.47
C ALA A 166 -28.42 12.23 -30.63
N ALA A 167 -29.47 11.43 -30.82
CA ALA A 167 -29.68 10.55 -31.96
C ALA A 167 -29.99 11.34 -33.23
#